data_AF-A0A929E1T4-F1
#
_entry.id   AF-A0A929E1T4-F1
#
_cell.length_a   1.000
_cell.length_b   1.000
_cell.length_c   1.000
_cell.angle_alpha   90.00
_cell.angle_beta   90.00
_cell.angle_gamma   90.00
#
_symmetry.space_group_name_H-M   'P 1'
#
loop_
_entity.id
_entity.type
_entity.pdbx_description
1 polymer ?
#
loop_
_entity_poly.entity_id
_entity_poly.type
_entity_poly.pdbx_seq_one_letter_code
_entity_poly.pdbx_strand_id
1 'polypeptide(L)'
;MGKTTQNKKVLNAYEQFITEKTVNQQNTCADCHAPIAALQAPGQTDYKRAVNENYNLSKGIECDFCHKIKDVEVSNSPGVQSIKMSRLSAGNGFFEYGPYDDVVAMPMVASYNPIYAKSEFCSSCHQDAIKQPAGFSWDYEAVYPDAARFPLYEKGQVIPNQWTYQEWLEWQESLPETDEDKGRQCQDCHMNWTKEMLPYYRYIVSGDVKNFATERSPESIYPHKFEGASPKRLKGSARLFVDSNMADDILEVVVGVTNVNAGHRLPTGEHTRNMILLVTAEDEDGNLLEFIDGSVVPEWGGSGDQEGDYSGMPGKGYARVTADENGTLNVPVWRAKRIASDNRIKAKENDESLYRFQLPSGAEEDIPVYVTATLIYRKDFRDGGYTSSGAGEDIIMQEKTIETGNGGL
;
A
#
# COMPACT_ATOMS: atom_id res chain seq x y z
N MET A 1 -5.45 4.79 17.95
CA MET A 1 -5.86 3.83 16.89
C MET A 1 -7.33 3.38 16.94
N GLY A 2 -8.16 3.74 17.93
CA GLY A 2 -9.49 3.12 18.10
C GLY A 2 -10.71 3.70 17.35
N LYS A 3 -10.63 4.02 16.04
CA LYS A 3 -11.82 4.42 15.25
C LYS A 3 -11.88 3.85 13.82
N THR A 4 -10.95 2.96 13.43
CA THR A 4 -10.86 2.44 12.05
C THR A 4 -11.89 1.36 11.73
N THR A 5 -12.47 0.72 12.74
CA THR A 5 -13.52 -0.32 12.62
C THR A 5 -14.84 0.20 12.04
N GLN A 6 -15.11 1.50 12.17
CA GLN A 6 -16.29 2.14 11.61
C GLN A 6 -15.97 2.89 10.32
N ASN A 7 -14.86 2.53 9.65
CA ASN A 7 -14.55 3.09 8.34
C ASN A 7 -15.68 2.73 7.37
N LYS A 8 -16.42 3.76 6.93
CA LYS A 8 -17.56 3.61 6.01
C LYS A 8 -17.17 2.89 4.72
N LYS A 9 -15.96 3.09 4.19
CA LYS A 9 -15.50 2.39 2.98
C LYS A 9 -15.40 0.88 3.22
N VAL A 10 -14.84 0.46 4.35
CA VAL A 10 -14.71 -0.96 4.71
C VAL A 10 -16.09 -1.57 4.98
N LEU A 11 -16.99 -0.83 5.63
CA LEU A 11 -18.37 -1.27 5.85
C LEU A 11 -19.14 -1.46 4.55
N ASN A 12 -19.06 -0.49 3.62
CA ASN A 12 -19.69 -0.60 2.30
C ASN A 12 -19.11 -1.79 1.51
N ALA A 13 -17.79 -1.97 1.53
CA ALA A 13 -17.12 -3.13 0.92
C ALA A 13 -17.65 -4.45 1.49
N TYR A 14 -17.79 -4.53 2.81
CA TYR A 14 -18.31 -5.70 3.50
C TYR A 14 -19.77 -5.99 3.15
N GLU A 15 -20.62 -4.96 3.09
CA GLU A 15 -22.02 -5.11 2.70
C GLU A 15 -22.15 -5.69 1.29
N GLN A 16 -21.36 -5.17 0.35
CA GLN A 16 -21.32 -5.71 -1.00
C GLN A 16 -20.78 -7.14 -1.03
N PHE A 17 -19.67 -7.40 -0.35
CA PHE A 17 -19.10 -8.74 -0.22
C PHE A 17 -20.14 -9.74 0.28
N ILE A 18 -20.90 -9.44 1.33
CA ILE A 18 -21.93 -10.34 1.87
C ILE A 18 -23.03 -10.64 0.84
N THR A 19 -23.39 -9.67 -0.01
CA THR A 19 -24.39 -9.88 -1.07
C THR A 19 -23.87 -10.67 -2.27
N GLU A 20 -22.57 -10.60 -2.55
CA GLU A 20 -21.97 -11.18 -3.77
C GLU A 20 -21.20 -12.49 -3.51
N LYS A 21 -20.82 -12.77 -2.26
CA LYS A 21 -19.94 -13.91 -1.95
C LYS A 21 -20.59 -15.24 -2.30
N THR A 22 -19.75 -16.17 -2.71
CA THR A 22 -20.14 -17.56 -2.89
C THR A 22 -20.19 -18.31 -1.55
N VAL A 23 -20.83 -19.48 -1.53
CA VAL A 23 -20.90 -20.34 -0.34
C VAL A 23 -19.53 -20.79 0.18
N ASN A 24 -18.53 -20.83 -0.71
CA ASN A 24 -17.17 -21.26 -0.38
C ASN A 24 -16.29 -20.12 0.16
N GLN A 25 -16.78 -18.87 0.14
CA GLN A 25 -16.05 -17.71 0.65
C GLN A 25 -16.39 -17.43 2.11
N GLN A 26 -15.32 -17.35 2.91
CA GLN A 26 -15.34 -17.02 4.33
C GLN A 26 -15.58 -15.52 4.57
N ASN A 27 -16.17 -15.18 5.71
CA ASN A 27 -16.36 -13.80 6.18
C ASN A 27 -15.08 -13.28 6.87
N THR A 28 -14.06 -12.98 6.07
CA THR A 28 -12.71 -12.71 6.61
C THR A 28 -12.44 -11.25 6.97
N CYS A 29 -13.34 -10.31 6.63
CA CYS A 29 -13.12 -8.88 6.89
C CYS A 29 -12.87 -8.60 8.39
N ALA A 30 -13.60 -9.28 9.28
CA ALA A 30 -13.42 -9.14 10.72
C ALA A 30 -12.06 -9.68 11.21
N ASP A 31 -11.45 -10.64 10.50
CA ASP A 31 -10.20 -11.28 10.93
C ASP A 31 -9.04 -10.27 11.01
N CYS A 32 -9.05 -9.26 10.13
CA CYS A 32 -8.09 -8.15 10.16
C CYS A 32 -8.67 -6.87 10.78
N HIS A 33 -9.95 -6.54 10.52
CA HIS A 33 -10.51 -5.24 10.89
C HIS A 33 -11.22 -5.21 12.25
N ALA A 34 -11.64 -6.36 12.80
CA ALA A 34 -12.25 -6.47 14.13
C ALA A 34 -11.74 -7.73 14.85
N PRO A 35 -10.41 -7.90 14.99
CA PRO A 35 -9.82 -9.20 15.26
C PRO A 35 -10.21 -9.76 16.62
N ILE A 36 -10.41 -8.92 17.64
CA ILE A 36 -10.88 -9.36 18.96
C ILE A 36 -12.24 -10.06 18.88
N ALA A 37 -13.12 -9.62 17.97
CA ALA A 37 -14.39 -10.29 17.69
C ALA A 37 -14.19 -11.59 16.92
N ALA A 38 -13.27 -11.57 15.96
CA ALA A 38 -12.97 -12.69 15.08
C ALA A 38 -12.32 -13.88 15.81
N LEU A 39 -11.62 -13.66 16.94
CA LEU A 39 -11.00 -14.73 17.73
C LEU A 39 -11.96 -15.87 18.12
N GLN A 40 -13.27 -15.59 18.24
CA GLN A 40 -14.27 -16.60 18.60
C GLN A 40 -14.82 -17.37 17.40
N ALA A 41 -14.79 -16.80 16.20
CA ALA A 41 -15.29 -17.40 14.98
C ALA A 41 -14.51 -16.93 13.74
N PRO A 42 -13.21 -17.28 13.62
CA PRO A 42 -12.38 -16.87 12.50
C PRO A 42 -13.01 -17.24 11.14
N GLY A 43 -12.98 -16.31 10.19
CA GLY A 43 -13.57 -16.49 8.86
C GLY A 43 -15.10 -16.61 8.83
N GLN A 44 -15.78 -16.37 9.96
CA GLN A 44 -17.24 -16.48 10.08
C GLN A 44 -17.89 -15.27 10.75
N THR A 45 -17.12 -14.49 11.52
CA THR A 45 -17.62 -13.32 12.23
C THR A 45 -18.25 -12.29 11.31
N ASP A 46 -19.48 -11.91 11.63
CA ASP A 46 -20.15 -10.80 10.96
C ASP A 46 -19.49 -9.47 11.37
N TYR A 47 -18.79 -8.85 10.42
CA TYR A 47 -18.05 -7.61 10.66
C TYR A 47 -18.97 -6.45 11.04
N LYS A 48 -20.08 -6.25 10.30
CA LYS A 48 -21.03 -5.16 10.55
C LYS A 48 -21.64 -5.30 11.94
N ARG A 49 -21.98 -6.52 12.35
CA ARG A 49 -22.47 -6.79 13.70
C ARG A 49 -21.40 -6.50 14.76
N ALA A 50 -20.19 -7.02 14.56
CA ALA A 50 -19.08 -6.89 15.49
C ALA A 50 -18.74 -5.42 15.81
N VAL A 51 -18.77 -4.53 14.80
CA VAL A 51 -18.38 -3.12 14.98
C VAL A 51 -19.51 -2.20 15.48
N ASN A 52 -20.77 -2.67 15.45
CA ASN A 52 -21.93 -1.87 15.87
C ASN A 52 -22.49 -2.27 17.25
N GLU A 53 -22.41 -3.54 17.64
CA GLU A 53 -23.09 -4.03 18.85
C GLU A 53 -22.24 -3.97 20.14
N ASN A 54 -20.91 -3.94 20.03
CA ASN A 54 -20.04 -4.04 21.20
C ASN A 54 -18.82 -3.13 21.08
N TYR A 55 -18.76 -2.12 21.95
CA TYR A 55 -17.68 -1.13 21.98
C TYR A 55 -16.28 -1.75 22.13
N ASN A 56 -16.14 -2.85 22.89
CA ASN A 56 -14.84 -3.51 23.06
C ASN A 56 -14.44 -4.31 21.82
N LEU A 57 -15.39 -4.91 21.12
CA LEU A 57 -15.14 -5.64 19.87
C LEU A 57 -14.90 -4.70 18.68
N SER A 58 -15.41 -3.47 18.76
CA SER A 58 -15.25 -2.43 17.75
C SER A 58 -13.98 -1.59 17.90
N LYS A 59 -12.99 -1.98 18.72
CA LYS A 59 -11.76 -1.19 18.90
C LYS A 59 -10.74 -1.37 17.77
N GLY A 60 -10.86 -2.45 17.00
CA GLY A 60 -10.00 -2.76 15.85
C GLY A 60 -8.67 -3.33 16.28
N ILE A 61 -7.58 -2.85 15.66
CA ILE A 61 -6.21 -3.19 16.04
C ILE A 61 -5.83 -2.36 17.27
N GLU A 62 -5.83 -2.99 18.44
CA GLU A 62 -5.49 -2.35 19.72
C GLU A 62 -4.37 -3.07 20.47
N CYS A 63 -3.86 -2.44 21.55
CA CYS A 63 -2.73 -2.94 22.32
C CYS A 63 -2.93 -4.39 22.80
N ASP A 64 -4.09 -4.68 23.39
CA ASP A 64 -4.45 -6.02 23.91
C ASP A 64 -4.44 -7.09 22.82
N PHE A 65 -4.82 -6.72 21.59
CA PHE A 65 -4.76 -7.64 20.47
C PHE A 65 -3.31 -7.92 20.08
N CYS A 66 -2.56 -6.87 19.72
CA CYS A 66 -1.21 -7.02 19.20
C CYS A 66 -0.25 -7.64 20.22
N HIS A 67 -0.32 -7.23 21.49
CA HIS A 67 0.61 -7.68 22.53
C HIS A 67 0.24 -9.03 23.15
N LYS A 68 -0.82 -9.71 22.69
CA LYS A 68 -1.13 -11.09 23.10
C LYS A 68 -0.81 -12.13 22.02
N ILE A 69 -0.28 -11.69 20.87
CA ILE A 69 0.16 -12.58 19.80
C ILE A 69 1.45 -13.28 20.22
N LYS A 70 1.37 -14.61 20.39
CA LYS A 70 2.51 -15.45 20.75
C LYS A 70 3.33 -15.85 19.52
N ASP A 71 2.67 -16.07 18.39
CA ASP A 71 3.28 -16.61 17.18
C ASP A 71 2.48 -16.19 15.95
N VAL A 72 3.14 -16.11 14.80
CA VAL A 72 2.53 -15.78 13.51
C VAL A 72 2.99 -16.78 12.46
N GLU A 73 2.04 -17.32 11.71
CA GLU A 73 2.29 -18.16 10.55
C GLU A 73 2.20 -17.32 9.28
N VAL A 74 3.30 -17.22 8.54
CA VAL A 74 3.30 -16.58 7.22
C VAL A 74 2.54 -17.46 6.25
N SER A 75 1.32 -17.04 5.87
CA SER A 75 0.44 -17.77 4.97
C SER A 75 -0.51 -16.81 4.26
N ASN A 76 -1.34 -17.32 3.35
CA ASN A 76 -2.42 -16.55 2.72
C ASN A 76 -3.68 -16.45 3.59
N SER A 77 -3.66 -16.98 4.81
CA SER A 77 -4.79 -16.89 5.75
C SER A 77 -4.86 -15.47 6.35
N PRO A 78 -6.04 -14.85 6.42
CA PRO A 78 -6.16 -13.48 6.87
C PRO A 78 -6.21 -13.35 8.40
N GLY A 79 -5.51 -12.36 8.92
CA GLY A 79 -5.63 -11.82 10.27
C GLY A 79 -5.52 -12.88 11.36
N VAL A 80 -6.58 -13.00 12.17
CA VAL A 80 -6.63 -13.97 13.28
C VAL A 80 -6.44 -15.43 12.88
N GLN A 81 -6.61 -15.78 11.60
CA GLN A 81 -6.37 -17.13 11.11
C GLN A 81 -4.86 -17.47 10.99
N SER A 82 -3.99 -16.45 10.97
CA SER A 82 -2.53 -16.59 10.84
C SER A 82 -1.77 -16.36 12.14
N ILE A 83 -2.46 -16.28 13.29
CA ILE A 83 -1.81 -15.98 14.58
C ILE A 83 -2.16 -17.02 15.64
N LYS A 84 -1.24 -17.21 16.59
CA LYS A 84 -1.53 -17.92 17.84
C LYS A 84 -1.59 -16.90 18.97
N MET A 85 -2.77 -16.75 19.56
CA MET A 85 -2.99 -15.85 20.69
C MET A 85 -2.67 -16.56 22.01
N SER A 86 -2.12 -15.83 22.98
CA SER A 86 -1.91 -16.32 24.35
C SER A 86 -2.47 -15.30 25.35
N ARG A 87 -3.53 -15.68 26.05
CA ARG A 87 -4.21 -14.86 27.06
C ARG A 87 -3.98 -15.40 28.47
N LEU A 88 -2.74 -15.78 28.76
CA LEU A 88 -2.35 -16.29 30.06
C LEU A 88 -2.40 -15.19 31.13
N SER A 89 -2.63 -15.59 32.37
CA SER A 89 -2.54 -14.74 33.55
C SER A 89 -1.72 -15.44 34.64
N ALA A 90 -1.03 -14.66 35.47
CA ALA A 90 -0.27 -15.14 36.63
C ALA A 90 -0.65 -14.30 37.86
N GLY A 91 -1.50 -14.84 38.73
CA GLY A 91 -2.11 -14.08 39.82
C GLY A 91 -2.94 -12.91 39.27
N ASN A 92 -2.61 -11.68 39.70
CA ASN A 92 -3.23 -10.45 39.17
C ASN A 92 -2.54 -9.92 37.89
N GLY A 93 -1.49 -10.58 37.42
CA GLY A 93 -0.75 -10.17 36.23
C GLY A 93 -1.30 -10.80 34.95
N PHE A 94 -1.14 -10.10 33.83
CA PHE A 94 -1.50 -10.60 32.49
C PHE A 94 -0.29 -10.52 31.57
N PHE A 95 -0.10 -11.55 30.74
CA PHE A 95 1.04 -11.64 29.84
C PHE A 95 0.86 -10.69 28.66
N GLU A 96 1.90 -9.90 28.38
CA GLU A 96 2.00 -9.03 27.21
C GLU A 96 3.37 -9.25 26.58
N TYR A 97 3.39 -9.55 25.29
CA TYR A 97 4.60 -9.84 24.53
C TYR A 97 5.16 -8.58 23.89
N GLY A 98 6.48 -8.51 23.74
CA GLY A 98 7.13 -7.41 23.04
C GLY A 98 8.58 -7.73 22.66
N PRO A 99 9.26 -6.81 21.97
CA PRO A 99 10.60 -7.05 21.44
C PRO A 99 11.71 -6.89 22.49
N TYR A 100 11.38 -6.58 23.75
CA TYR A 100 12.34 -6.30 24.83
C TYR A 100 12.24 -7.33 25.95
N ASP A 101 13.38 -7.72 26.52
CA ASP A 101 13.53 -8.70 27.60
C ASP A 101 13.77 -8.07 28.98
N ASP A 102 13.91 -6.76 29.03
CA ASP A 102 14.25 -5.94 30.20
C ASP A 102 13.12 -4.96 30.58
N VAL A 103 11.86 -5.32 30.29
CA VAL A 103 10.68 -4.52 30.66
C VAL A 103 10.10 -5.01 31.98
N VAL A 104 10.02 -4.13 32.97
CA VAL A 104 9.40 -4.42 34.27
C VAL A 104 8.22 -3.46 34.47
N ALA A 105 6.99 -3.94 34.24
CA ALA A 105 5.80 -3.09 34.26
C ALA A 105 4.58 -3.82 34.84
N MET A 106 4.45 -3.93 36.16
CA MET A 106 3.23 -4.49 36.77
C MET A 106 2.00 -3.62 36.49
N PRO A 107 0.81 -4.19 36.18
CA PRO A 107 0.45 -5.61 36.20
C PRO A 107 0.77 -6.41 34.91
N MET A 108 1.41 -5.82 33.92
CA MET A 108 1.84 -6.52 32.71
C MET A 108 3.05 -7.42 33.02
N VAL A 109 2.87 -8.73 32.83
CA VAL A 109 3.97 -9.69 32.84
C VAL A 109 4.65 -9.62 31.46
N ALA A 110 5.49 -8.60 31.30
CA ALA A 110 6.18 -8.35 30.04
C ALA A 110 7.03 -9.57 29.65
N SER A 111 6.81 -10.06 28.44
CA SER A 111 7.36 -11.32 27.96
C SER A 111 8.07 -11.10 26.63
N TYR A 112 9.38 -11.29 26.61
CA TYR A 112 10.16 -11.16 25.39
C TYR A 112 9.67 -12.13 24.30
N ASN A 113 9.51 -11.61 23.08
CA ASN A 113 9.23 -12.40 21.90
C ASN A 113 9.86 -11.75 20.65
N PRO A 114 10.83 -12.42 19.99
CA PRO A 114 11.56 -11.83 18.87
C PRO A 114 10.69 -11.55 17.63
N ILE A 115 9.53 -12.20 17.49
CA ILE A 115 8.63 -11.96 16.34
C ILE A 115 8.21 -10.49 16.24
N TYR A 116 8.14 -9.76 17.35
CA TYR A 116 7.77 -8.34 17.37
C TYR A 116 8.78 -7.43 16.66
N ALA A 117 9.99 -7.91 16.38
CA ALA A 117 11.02 -7.24 15.60
C ALA A 117 11.18 -7.82 14.19
N LYS A 118 10.19 -8.58 13.70
CA LYS A 118 10.21 -9.28 12.40
C LYS A 118 9.01 -8.90 11.54
N SER A 119 9.21 -8.75 10.24
CA SER A 119 8.16 -8.43 9.25
C SER A 119 7.06 -9.48 9.21
N GLU A 120 7.39 -10.73 9.54
CA GLU A 120 6.48 -11.86 9.70
C GLU A 120 5.35 -11.52 10.68
N PHE A 121 5.57 -10.68 11.70
CA PHE A 121 4.50 -10.23 12.58
C PHE A 121 3.38 -9.51 11.81
N CYS A 122 3.78 -8.64 10.88
CA CYS A 122 2.87 -7.85 10.05
C CYS A 122 2.18 -8.70 8.98
N SER A 123 2.78 -9.83 8.57
CA SER A 123 2.20 -10.71 7.54
C SER A 123 0.84 -11.25 7.95
N SER A 124 0.54 -11.36 9.25
CA SER A 124 -0.78 -11.79 9.72
C SER A 124 -1.94 -11.00 9.09
N CYS A 125 -1.79 -9.70 8.87
CA CYS A 125 -2.81 -8.87 8.20
C CYS A 125 -2.37 -8.32 6.84
N HIS A 126 -1.07 -8.25 6.58
CA HIS A 126 -0.48 -7.71 5.34
C HIS A 126 0.04 -8.80 4.38
N GLN A 127 -0.38 -10.04 4.61
CA GLN A 127 -0.31 -11.18 3.69
C GLN A 127 -1.66 -11.93 3.71
N ASP A 128 -2.49 -11.77 2.69
CA ASP A 128 -3.67 -12.61 2.49
C ASP A 128 -4.05 -12.78 1.02
N ALA A 129 -4.77 -13.85 0.71
CA ALA A 129 -5.22 -14.13 -0.64
C ALA A 129 -6.59 -14.84 -0.67
N ILE A 130 -7.34 -14.63 -1.75
CA ILE A 130 -8.61 -15.31 -1.97
C ILE A 130 -8.36 -16.60 -2.74
N LYS A 131 -8.64 -17.75 -2.11
CA LYS A 131 -8.55 -19.05 -2.78
C LYS A 131 -9.55 -19.17 -3.91
N GLN A 132 -9.06 -19.65 -5.04
CA GLN A 132 -9.89 -19.94 -6.21
C GLN A 132 -10.62 -21.28 -6.04
N PRO A 133 -11.70 -21.51 -6.81
CA PRO A 133 -12.38 -22.81 -6.83
C PRO A 133 -11.42 -23.97 -7.12
N ALA A 134 -11.72 -25.14 -6.56
CA ALA A 134 -10.89 -26.33 -6.75
C ALA A 134 -10.69 -26.64 -8.25
N GLY A 135 -9.44 -26.86 -8.65
CA GLY A 135 -9.08 -27.13 -10.05
C GLY A 135 -8.92 -25.89 -10.93
N PHE A 136 -9.16 -24.69 -10.42
CA PHE A 136 -8.91 -23.44 -11.12
C PHE A 136 -7.53 -22.88 -10.76
N SER A 137 -6.78 -22.44 -11.77
CA SER A 137 -5.56 -21.66 -11.64
C SER A 137 -5.47 -20.64 -12.78
N TRP A 138 -5.00 -19.42 -12.48
CA TRP A 138 -4.70 -18.43 -13.51
C TRP A 138 -3.21 -18.42 -13.84
N ASP A 139 -2.86 -17.94 -15.05
CA ASP A 139 -1.47 -17.81 -15.48
C ASP A 139 -0.79 -16.65 -14.75
N TYR A 140 -0.30 -16.93 -13.55
CA TYR A 140 0.30 -15.95 -12.66
C TYR A 140 1.72 -15.57 -13.07
N GLU A 141 2.43 -16.44 -13.78
CA GLU A 141 3.80 -16.19 -14.25
C GLU A 141 3.82 -15.20 -15.42
N ALA A 142 2.75 -15.13 -16.22
CA ALA A 142 2.60 -14.09 -17.23
C ALA A 142 2.58 -12.66 -16.63
N VAL A 143 2.11 -12.50 -15.38
CA VAL A 143 2.09 -11.20 -14.68
C VAL A 143 3.30 -11.05 -13.75
N TYR A 144 3.72 -12.15 -13.12
CA TYR A 144 4.80 -12.19 -12.14
C TYR A 144 5.81 -13.28 -12.53
N PRO A 145 6.74 -13.03 -13.46
CA PRO A 145 7.61 -14.08 -14.02
C PRO A 145 8.47 -14.81 -12.98
N ASP A 146 8.88 -14.11 -11.92
CA ASP A 146 9.71 -14.68 -10.85
C ASP A 146 8.89 -15.36 -9.75
N ALA A 147 7.57 -15.44 -9.89
CA ALA A 147 6.67 -15.90 -8.83
C ALA A 147 6.78 -17.40 -8.52
N ALA A 148 7.26 -18.21 -9.47
CA ALA A 148 7.32 -19.67 -9.34
C ALA A 148 8.14 -20.15 -8.12
N ARG A 149 9.12 -19.35 -7.67
CA ARG A 149 9.94 -19.66 -6.49
C ARG A 149 9.23 -19.35 -5.16
N PHE A 150 8.13 -18.61 -5.19
CA PHE A 150 7.42 -18.17 -3.99
C PHE A 150 6.16 -19.03 -3.75
N PRO A 151 6.11 -19.81 -2.65
CA PRO A 151 5.03 -20.77 -2.42
C PRO A 151 3.65 -20.10 -2.20
N LEU A 152 3.62 -18.83 -1.75
CA LEU A 152 2.38 -18.10 -1.49
C LEU A 152 1.58 -17.77 -2.77
N TYR A 153 2.17 -17.91 -3.95
CA TYR A 153 1.40 -17.83 -5.20
C TYR A 153 0.51 -19.06 -5.43
N GLU A 154 0.74 -20.16 -4.70
CA GLU A 154 -0.03 -21.40 -4.80
C GLU A 154 -0.25 -21.85 -6.25
N LYS A 155 0.76 -21.66 -7.12
CA LYS A 155 0.69 -21.96 -8.56
C LYS A 155 -0.53 -21.34 -9.26
N GLY A 156 -0.89 -20.12 -8.89
CA GLY A 156 -2.03 -19.39 -9.46
C GLY A 156 -3.39 -19.82 -8.90
N GLN A 157 -3.44 -20.56 -7.79
CA GLN A 157 -4.69 -20.99 -7.15
C GLN A 157 -5.27 -19.95 -6.18
N VAL A 158 -4.62 -18.78 -6.05
CA VAL A 158 -5.07 -17.68 -5.20
C VAL A 158 -5.06 -16.36 -5.94
N ILE A 159 -5.92 -15.43 -5.51
CA ILE A 159 -5.89 -14.04 -5.95
C ILE A 159 -5.32 -13.17 -4.84
N PRO A 160 -4.21 -12.45 -5.10
CA PRO A 160 -3.64 -11.50 -4.16
C PRO A 160 -4.65 -10.49 -3.62
N ASN A 161 -4.73 -10.33 -2.29
CA ASN A 161 -5.49 -9.24 -1.66
C ASN A 161 -4.53 -8.23 -1.00
N GLN A 162 -4.05 -8.47 0.23
CA GLN A 162 -2.99 -7.70 0.88
C GLN A 162 -1.67 -8.44 0.73
N TRP A 163 -0.83 -8.04 -0.22
CA TRP A 163 0.44 -8.75 -0.53
C TRP A 163 1.69 -7.93 -0.23
N THR A 164 1.58 -6.94 0.66
CA THR A 164 2.71 -6.10 1.05
C THR A 164 3.88 -6.92 1.60
N TYR A 165 3.61 -7.96 2.39
CA TYR A 165 4.67 -8.83 2.89
C TYR A 165 5.36 -9.62 1.77
N GLN A 166 4.60 -10.24 0.85
CA GLN A 166 5.17 -10.97 -0.29
C GLN A 166 6.01 -10.03 -1.19
N GLU A 167 5.56 -8.80 -1.42
CA GLU A 167 6.30 -7.79 -2.17
C GLU A 167 7.61 -7.38 -1.47
N TRP A 168 7.59 -7.31 -0.13
CA TRP A 168 8.80 -7.07 0.67
C TRP A 168 9.76 -8.25 0.65
N LEU A 169 9.24 -9.48 0.75
CA LEU A 169 10.05 -10.70 0.69
C LEU A 169 10.74 -10.82 -0.67
N GLU A 170 10.01 -10.56 -1.76
CA GLU A 170 10.57 -10.53 -3.13
C GLU A 170 11.76 -9.58 -3.25
N TRP A 171 11.65 -8.39 -2.66
CA TRP A 171 12.73 -7.41 -2.62
C TRP A 171 13.90 -7.88 -1.74
N GLN A 172 13.63 -8.35 -0.52
CA GLN A 172 14.69 -8.82 0.37
C GLN A 172 15.45 -10.03 -0.18
N GLU A 173 14.80 -10.91 -0.94
CA GLU A 173 15.44 -12.03 -1.62
C GLU A 173 16.23 -11.60 -2.88
N SER A 174 15.94 -10.45 -3.48
CA SER A 174 16.72 -9.94 -4.61
C SER A 174 18.01 -9.23 -4.18
N LEU A 175 18.08 -8.75 -2.93
CA LEU A 175 19.25 -8.05 -2.40
C LEU A 175 20.42 -9.00 -2.07
N PRO A 176 21.68 -8.64 -2.41
CA PRO A 176 22.85 -9.36 -1.95
C PRO A 176 23.03 -9.19 -0.43
N GLU A 177 23.71 -10.14 0.22
CA GLU A 177 23.96 -10.09 1.68
C GLU A 177 24.76 -8.86 2.15
N THR A 178 25.45 -8.19 1.23
CA THR A 178 26.23 -6.97 1.50
C THR A 178 25.42 -5.67 1.36
N ASP A 179 24.17 -5.76 0.92
CA ASP A 179 23.32 -4.58 0.73
C ASP A 179 22.92 -3.97 2.09
N GLU A 180 22.90 -2.64 2.20
CA GLU A 180 22.54 -1.93 3.43
C GLU A 180 21.04 -2.03 3.79
N ASP A 181 20.21 -2.39 2.82
CA ASP A 181 18.78 -2.63 2.99
C ASP A 181 18.48 -4.12 3.28
N LYS A 182 19.48 -5.01 3.19
CA LYS A 182 19.32 -6.43 3.50
C LYS A 182 18.99 -6.63 4.98
N GLY A 183 17.93 -7.40 5.24
CA GLY A 183 17.45 -7.70 6.58
C GLY A 183 16.57 -6.61 7.20
N ARG A 184 16.31 -5.50 6.49
CA ARG A 184 15.40 -4.45 7.00
C ARG A 184 13.97 -4.96 7.14
N GLN A 185 13.36 -4.65 8.28
CA GLN A 185 12.04 -5.11 8.66
C GLN A 185 10.99 -4.00 8.53
N CYS A 186 9.71 -4.37 8.47
CA CYS A 186 8.59 -3.43 8.42
C CYS A 186 8.68 -2.36 9.53
N GLN A 187 9.06 -2.78 10.73
CA GLN A 187 9.20 -1.94 11.92
C GLN A 187 10.25 -0.85 11.75
N ASP A 188 11.35 -1.11 11.03
CA ASP A 188 12.46 -0.17 10.85
C ASP A 188 12.03 1.08 10.07
N CYS A 189 10.96 0.99 9.27
CA CYS A 189 10.39 2.09 8.50
C CYS A 189 9.06 2.60 9.08
N HIS A 190 8.14 1.71 9.44
CA HIS A 190 6.77 2.05 9.86
C HIS A 190 6.62 2.23 11.37
N MET A 191 7.61 1.80 12.15
CA MET A 191 7.73 2.07 13.59
C MET A 191 9.06 2.77 13.88
N ASN A 192 9.52 3.64 13.00
CA ASN A 192 10.72 4.44 13.24
C ASN A 192 10.41 5.72 14.04
N TRP A 193 11.37 6.18 14.83
CA TRP A 193 11.29 7.46 15.50
C TRP A 193 11.48 8.63 14.53
N THR A 194 11.02 9.81 14.93
CA THR A 194 11.26 11.06 14.19
C THR A 194 11.76 12.14 15.14
N LYS A 195 12.52 13.13 14.63
CA LYS A 195 13.00 14.26 15.45
C LYS A 195 11.87 15.02 16.15
N GLU A 196 10.67 15.02 15.59
CA GLU A 196 9.46 15.60 16.20
C GLU A 196 9.07 14.91 17.52
N MET A 197 9.58 13.70 17.77
CA MET A 197 9.34 12.92 18.99
C MET A 197 10.32 13.26 20.12
N LEU A 198 11.32 14.11 19.87
CA LEU A 198 12.25 14.56 20.89
C LEU A 198 11.60 15.60 21.82
N PRO A 199 11.81 15.50 23.14
CA PRO A 199 12.39 14.37 23.87
C PRO A 199 11.38 13.22 24.12
N TYR A 200 11.85 11.97 24.04
CA TYR A 200 11.04 10.74 23.97
C TYR A 200 10.04 10.52 25.11
N TYR A 201 10.30 11.11 26.28
CA TYR A 201 9.39 11.03 27.42
C TYR A 201 8.00 11.62 27.13
N ARG A 202 7.85 12.44 26.07
CA ARG A 202 6.55 12.95 25.63
C ARG A 202 5.66 11.90 24.96
N TYR A 203 6.22 10.80 24.46
CA TYR A 203 5.50 9.86 23.60
C TYR A 203 5.34 8.45 24.17
N ILE A 204 6.04 8.09 25.25
CA ILE A 204 6.13 6.67 25.65
C ILE A 204 5.86 6.41 27.13
N VAL A 205 6.10 7.39 28.02
CA VAL A 205 5.94 7.13 29.46
C VAL A 205 5.42 8.37 30.18
N SER A 206 4.17 8.33 30.66
CA SER A 206 3.56 9.39 31.47
C SER A 206 3.41 8.96 32.93
N GLY A 207 3.37 9.94 33.83
CA GLY A 207 3.16 9.70 35.26
C GLY A 207 4.28 8.88 35.92
N ASP A 208 3.91 8.11 36.94
CA ASP A 208 4.85 7.37 37.80
C ASP A 208 5.64 6.29 37.05
N VAL A 209 5.16 5.87 35.88
CA VAL A 209 5.83 4.90 34.99
C VAL A 209 7.22 5.40 34.58
N LYS A 210 7.42 6.72 34.51
CA LYS A 210 8.73 7.31 34.19
C LYS A 210 9.81 6.93 35.22
N ASN A 211 9.41 6.66 36.47
CA ASN A 211 10.33 6.37 37.56
C ASN A 211 10.86 4.93 37.55
N PHE A 212 10.26 4.04 36.75
CA PHE A 212 10.67 2.63 36.65
C PHE A 212 10.80 2.11 35.21
N ALA A 213 10.64 2.97 34.21
CA ALA A 213 10.88 2.62 32.81
C ALA A 213 12.39 2.61 32.49
N THR A 214 12.82 1.63 31.70
CA THR A 214 14.18 1.56 31.17
C THR A 214 14.41 2.66 30.12
N GLU A 215 15.46 3.46 30.31
CA GLU A 215 15.89 4.45 29.32
C GLU A 215 16.49 3.75 28.09
N ARG A 216 16.13 4.23 26.89
CA ARG A 216 16.54 3.61 25.62
C ARG A 216 16.98 4.65 24.61
N SER A 217 17.83 4.24 23.67
CA SER A 217 18.17 5.07 22.53
C SER A 217 16.93 5.26 21.63
N PRO A 218 16.77 6.43 20.98
CA PRO A 218 15.74 6.69 19.99
C PRO A 218 15.55 5.59 18.96
N GLU A 219 16.67 5.09 18.45
CA GLU A 219 16.76 4.11 17.36
C GLU A 219 16.29 2.73 17.81
N SER A 220 16.31 2.48 19.12
CA SER A 220 15.83 1.27 19.77
C SER A 220 14.41 1.40 20.31
N ILE A 221 13.61 2.32 19.78
CA ILE A 221 12.22 2.54 20.18
C ILE A 221 11.34 2.39 18.95
N TYR A 222 10.18 1.73 19.13
CA TYR A 222 9.21 1.48 18.07
C TYR A 222 7.90 2.28 18.28
N PRO A 223 7.76 3.51 17.75
CA PRO A 223 6.54 4.29 17.90
C PRO A 223 5.36 3.69 17.13
N HIS A 224 4.20 3.67 17.78
CA HIS A 224 2.97 3.06 17.25
C HIS A 224 2.12 4.08 16.48
N LYS A 225 2.75 4.92 15.64
CA LYS A 225 2.00 5.84 14.75
C LYS A 225 1.45 5.14 13.51
N PHE A 226 2.16 4.11 13.02
CA PHE A 226 1.82 3.32 11.83
C PHE A 226 1.29 4.18 10.67
N GLU A 227 2.08 5.17 10.24
CA GLU A 227 1.68 6.05 9.14
C GLU A 227 1.74 5.29 7.80
N GLY A 228 0.59 5.17 7.13
CA GLY A 228 0.47 4.67 5.77
C GLY A 228 0.48 5.81 4.74
N ALA A 229 -0.43 5.75 3.76
CA ALA A 229 -0.60 6.72 2.68
C ALA A 229 -1.12 8.10 3.15
N SER A 230 -0.33 8.79 3.98
CA SER A 230 -0.51 10.21 4.31
C SER A 230 0.24 11.09 3.30
N PRO A 231 -0.18 12.34 3.07
CA PRO A 231 0.54 13.25 2.17
C PRO A 231 2.04 13.36 2.49
N LYS A 232 2.40 13.38 3.78
CA LYS A 232 3.80 13.42 4.23
C LYS A 232 4.60 12.19 3.78
N ARG A 233 4.02 10.98 3.89
CA ARG A 233 4.69 9.73 3.50
C ARG A 233 4.72 9.55 2.00
N LEU A 234 3.63 9.87 1.32
CA LEU A 234 3.52 9.74 -0.13
C LEU A 234 4.52 10.63 -0.87
N LYS A 235 4.69 11.89 -0.43
CA LYS A 235 5.69 12.80 -1.01
C LYS A 235 7.11 12.23 -0.97
N GLY A 236 7.49 11.54 0.09
CA GLY A 236 8.81 10.94 0.22
C GLY A 236 8.95 9.56 -0.43
N SER A 237 7.88 8.95 -0.96
CA SER A 237 7.91 7.56 -1.41
C SER A 237 8.34 7.39 -2.88
N ALA A 238 8.15 8.43 -3.70
CA ALA A 238 8.50 8.45 -5.11
C ALA A 238 9.37 9.66 -5.46
N ARG A 239 10.11 9.57 -6.58
CA ARG A 239 10.82 10.68 -7.19
C ARG A 239 10.49 10.75 -8.68
N LEU A 240 10.27 11.97 -9.17
CA LEU A 240 10.11 12.26 -10.59
C LEU A 240 11.42 12.74 -11.22
N PHE A 241 11.72 12.17 -12.37
CA PHE A 241 12.71 12.65 -13.32
C PHE A 241 11.96 13.09 -14.58
N VAL A 242 12.37 14.21 -15.16
CA VAL A 242 11.82 14.74 -16.42
C VAL A 242 13.01 15.24 -17.18
N ASP A 243 13.14 14.76 -18.41
CA ASP A 243 14.11 15.19 -19.41
C ASP A 243 13.39 15.43 -20.72
N SER A 244 13.95 16.28 -21.56
CA SER A 244 13.32 16.72 -22.79
C SER A 244 14.35 16.97 -23.87
N ASN A 245 13.99 16.61 -25.09
CA ASN A 245 14.75 16.93 -26.28
C ASN A 245 13.82 17.50 -27.34
N MET A 246 14.22 18.60 -27.97
CA MET A 246 13.53 19.12 -29.15
C MET A 246 14.27 18.62 -30.38
N ALA A 247 13.54 18.04 -31.33
CA ALA A 247 14.07 17.63 -32.62
C ALA A 247 13.04 17.95 -33.70
N ASP A 248 13.46 18.73 -34.70
CA ASP A 248 12.58 19.26 -35.75
C ASP A 248 11.38 20.03 -35.15
N ASP A 249 10.16 19.57 -35.41
CA ASP A 249 8.91 20.12 -34.91
C ASP A 249 8.30 19.29 -33.76
N ILE A 250 9.10 18.42 -33.13
CA ILE A 250 8.67 17.50 -32.09
C ILE A 250 9.42 17.75 -30.79
N LEU A 251 8.67 17.86 -29.70
CA LEU A 251 9.19 17.78 -28.33
C LEU A 251 9.08 16.33 -27.84
N GLU A 252 10.22 15.69 -27.61
CA GLU A 252 10.31 14.40 -26.93
C GLU A 252 10.54 14.62 -25.43
N VAL A 253 9.70 14.00 -24.60
CA VAL A 253 9.76 14.09 -23.14
C VAL A 253 9.90 12.70 -22.54
N VAL A 254 10.97 12.48 -21.78
CA VAL A 254 11.15 11.26 -20.99
C VAL A 254 10.83 11.57 -19.54
N VAL A 255 9.88 10.81 -18.97
CA VAL A 255 9.54 10.90 -17.55
C VAL A 255 9.89 9.61 -16.85
N GLY A 256 10.69 9.72 -15.79
CA GLY A 256 11.04 8.61 -14.89
C GLY A 256 10.31 8.71 -13.56
N VAL A 257 9.73 7.60 -13.10
CA VAL A 257 9.13 7.47 -11.77
C VAL A 257 9.90 6.40 -10.99
N THR A 258 10.62 6.83 -9.94
CA THR A 258 11.39 5.92 -9.09
C THR A 258 10.67 5.66 -7.77
N ASN A 259 10.55 4.41 -7.36
CA ASN A 259 10.18 4.04 -5.98
C ASN A 259 11.43 4.14 -5.08
N VAL A 260 11.51 5.15 -4.23
CA VAL A 260 12.77 5.48 -3.54
C VAL A 260 12.88 4.83 -2.17
N ASN A 261 11.82 4.94 -1.37
CA ASN A 261 11.87 4.66 0.06
C ASN A 261 11.06 3.45 0.50
N ALA A 262 10.28 2.83 -0.40
CA ALA A 262 9.51 1.65 -0.05
C ALA A 262 10.27 0.36 -0.35
N GLY A 263 10.25 -0.55 0.62
CA GLY A 263 10.73 -1.93 0.48
C GLY A 263 9.67 -2.87 -0.09
N HIS A 264 8.66 -2.36 -0.77
CA HIS A 264 7.54 -3.08 -1.38
C HIS A 264 7.10 -2.31 -2.64
N ARG A 265 6.09 -2.79 -3.37
CA ARG A 265 5.60 -2.10 -4.57
C ARG A 265 4.96 -0.75 -4.21
N LEU A 266 4.95 0.18 -5.16
CA LEU A 266 4.33 1.49 -5.00
C LEU A 266 3.19 1.67 -6.03
N PRO A 267 1.93 1.83 -5.58
CA PRO A 267 1.45 1.65 -4.20
C PRO A 267 1.32 0.17 -3.79
N THR A 268 1.37 -0.15 -2.50
CA THR A 268 1.14 -1.51 -1.96
C THR A 268 -0.22 -1.61 -1.25
N GLY A 269 -0.54 -2.81 -0.78
CA GLY A 269 -1.66 -3.10 0.11
C GLY A 269 -2.92 -3.43 -0.67
N GLU A 270 -3.96 -2.62 -0.45
CA GLU A 270 -5.28 -2.83 -1.01
C GLU A 270 -5.28 -2.68 -2.55
N HIS A 271 -5.99 -3.57 -3.25
CA HIS A 271 -5.94 -3.70 -4.71
C HIS A 271 -6.44 -2.49 -5.53
N THR A 272 -7.29 -1.62 -4.99
CA THR A 272 -7.78 -0.41 -5.66
C THR A 272 -6.80 0.75 -5.60
N ARG A 273 -5.73 0.65 -4.79
CA ARG A 273 -4.68 1.69 -4.73
C ARG A 273 -3.97 1.80 -6.07
N ASN A 274 -3.86 3.03 -6.56
CA ASN A 274 -3.23 3.32 -7.83
C ASN A 274 -2.46 4.64 -7.80
N MET A 275 -1.52 4.78 -8.72
CA MET A 275 -0.90 6.06 -9.04
C MET A 275 -1.18 6.43 -10.48
N ILE A 276 -1.21 7.73 -10.76
CA ILE A 276 -1.41 8.30 -12.09
C ILE A 276 -0.29 9.31 -12.31
N LEU A 277 0.51 9.10 -13.34
CA LEU A 277 1.40 10.10 -13.90
C LEU A 277 0.61 10.87 -14.97
N LEU A 278 0.59 12.19 -14.85
CA LEU A 278 0.13 13.13 -15.87
C LEU A 278 1.32 13.88 -16.43
N VAL A 279 1.32 14.10 -17.74
CA VAL A 279 2.34 14.86 -18.45
C VAL A 279 1.65 15.90 -19.32
N THR A 280 1.95 17.17 -19.10
CA THR A 280 1.49 18.26 -19.95
C THR A 280 2.69 19.02 -20.50
N ALA A 281 2.53 19.56 -21.70
CA ALA A 281 3.48 20.47 -22.31
C ALA A 281 2.71 21.72 -22.74
N GLU A 282 3.20 22.90 -22.36
CA GLU A 282 2.58 24.19 -22.59
C GLU A 282 3.56 25.16 -23.25
N ASP A 283 3.08 25.99 -24.18
CA ASP A 283 3.85 27.11 -24.72
C ASP A 283 4.02 28.26 -23.70
N GLU A 284 4.72 29.33 -24.10
CA GLU A 284 4.95 30.50 -23.23
C GLU A 284 3.68 31.25 -22.82
N ASP A 285 2.60 31.08 -23.59
CA ASP A 285 1.29 31.69 -23.35
C ASP A 285 0.39 30.78 -22.47
N GLY A 286 0.85 29.56 -22.13
CA GLY A 286 0.12 28.58 -21.35
C GLY A 286 -0.87 27.74 -22.17
N ASN A 287 -0.75 27.71 -23.50
CA ASN A 287 -1.56 26.82 -24.34
C ASN A 287 -0.93 25.43 -24.37
N LEU A 288 -1.77 24.39 -24.21
CA LEU A 288 -1.33 23.00 -24.31
C LEU A 288 -0.85 22.69 -25.73
N LEU A 289 0.32 22.06 -25.82
CA LEU A 289 0.82 21.49 -27.06
C LEU A 289 0.00 20.23 -27.44
N GLU A 290 -0.10 19.98 -28.74
CA GLU A 290 -0.78 18.79 -29.25
C GLU A 290 0.03 17.54 -28.88
N PHE A 291 -0.62 16.60 -28.18
CA PHE A 291 -0.04 15.30 -27.89
C PHE A 291 -0.10 14.39 -29.12
N ILE A 292 1.05 13.86 -29.52
CA ILE A 292 1.20 13.04 -30.74
C ILE A 292 1.23 11.55 -30.40
N ASP A 293 2.11 11.17 -29.47
CA ASP A 293 2.43 9.76 -29.20
C ASP A 293 2.98 9.57 -27.78
N GLY A 294 2.79 8.37 -27.23
CA GLY A 294 3.18 8.00 -25.88
C GLY A 294 2.07 7.25 -25.14
N SER A 295 2.32 6.94 -23.87
CA SER A 295 1.28 6.32 -23.05
C SER A 295 0.20 7.35 -22.67
N VAL A 296 -1.01 6.85 -22.44
CA VAL A 296 -2.12 7.65 -21.88
C VAL A 296 -2.58 7.04 -20.56
N VAL A 297 -3.21 7.87 -19.73
CA VAL A 297 -3.86 7.39 -18.52
C VAL A 297 -5.00 6.44 -18.92
N PRO A 298 -5.08 5.25 -18.31
CA PRO A 298 -6.12 4.27 -18.61
C PRO A 298 -7.51 4.72 -18.14
N GLU A 299 -8.57 4.07 -18.65
CA GLU A 299 -9.97 4.39 -18.33
C GLU A 299 -10.26 4.52 -16.84
N TRP A 300 -9.66 3.66 -16.01
CA TRP A 300 -9.86 3.68 -14.56
C TRP A 300 -9.30 4.94 -13.86
N GLY A 301 -8.49 5.74 -14.57
CA GLY A 301 -8.08 7.09 -14.19
C GLY A 301 -9.21 8.12 -14.20
N GLY A 302 -10.40 7.74 -14.66
CA GLY A 302 -11.63 8.55 -14.62
C GLY A 302 -11.93 9.17 -15.97
N SER A 303 -13.08 8.84 -16.53
CA SER A 303 -13.59 9.32 -17.81
C SER A 303 -14.63 10.41 -17.57
N GLY A 304 -14.55 11.48 -18.34
CA GLY A 304 -15.45 12.62 -18.23
C GLY A 304 -14.66 13.92 -18.12
N ASP A 305 -15.36 14.98 -17.69
CA ASP A 305 -14.84 16.34 -17.71
C ASP A 305 -14.72 16.97 -16.30
N GLN A 306 -14.80 16.16 -15.24
CA GLN A 306 -14.68 16.68 -13.87
C GLN A 306 -13.22 16.62 -13.41
N GLU A 307 -12.87 17.46 -12.42
CA GLU A 307 -11.56 17.40 -11.79
C GLU A 307 -11.25 15.97 -11.32
N GLY A 308 -10.07 15.46 -11.69
CA GLY A 308 -9.65 14.09 -11.41
C GLY A 308 -10.11 13.05 -12.44
N ASP A 309 -10.82 13.43 -13.50
CA ASP A 309 -11.01 12.58 -14.68
C ASP A 309 -9.80 12.78 -15.61
N TYR A 310 -8.93 11.77 -15.66
CA TYR A 310 -7.67 11.85 -16.37
C TYR A 310 -7.56 10.88 -17.55
N SER A 311 -8.56 10.02 -17.76
CA SER A 311 -8.57 9.00 -18.82
C SER A 311 -8.25 9.62 -20.19
N GLY A 312 -7.33 9.00 -20.93
CA GLY A 312 -6.92 9.44 -22.26
C GLY A 312 -5.93 10.61 -22.29
N MET A 313 -5.67 11.27 -21.16
CA MET A 313 -4.64 12.32 -21.09
C MET A 313 -3.23 11.72 -21.20
N PRO A 314 -2.23 12.46 -21.71
CA PRO A 314 -0.84 12.00 -21.76
C PRO A 314 -0.35 11.68 -20.36
N GLY A 315 0.10 10.45 -20.17
CA GLY A 315 0.38 9.96 -18.83
C GLY A 315 0.47 8.45 -18.73
N LYS A 316 0.46 7.92 -17.50
CA LYS A 316 0.54 6.47 -17.24
C LYS A 316 -0.13 6.14 -15.92
N GLY A 317 -0.90 5.05 -15.88
CA GLY A 317 -1.44 4.51 -14.65
C GLY A 317 -0.56 3.40 -14.07
N TYR A 318 -0.39 3.34 -12.75
CA TYR A 318 0.32 2.29 -12.02
C TYR A 318 -0.65 1.60 -11.04
N ALA A 319 -1.04 0.36 -11.33
CA ALA A 319 -2.03 -0.36 -10.53
C ALA A 319 -1.90 -1.88 -10.68
N ARG A 320 -2.49 -2.60 -9.72
CA ARG A 320 -2.81 -4.03 -9.89
C ARG A 320 -4.24 -4.12 -10.41
N VAL A 321 -4.39 -4.56 -11.65
CA VAL A 321 -5.69 -4.67 -12.31
C VAL A 321 -6.18 -6.10 -12.16
N THR A 322 -7.31 -6.28 -11.48
CA THR A 322 -8.02 -7.57 -11.36
C THR A 322 -8.92 -7.81 -12.56
N ALA A 323 -9.26 -9.07 -12.85
CA ALA A 323 -10.29 -9.41 -13.83
C ALA A 323 -11.18 -10.58 -13.39
N ASP A 324 -12.47 -10.54 -13.75
CA ASP A 324 -13.40 -11.67 -13.60
C ASP A 324 -13.42 -12.60 -14.83
N GLU A 325 -14.26 -13.64 -14.81
CA GLU A 325 -14.37 -14.65 -15.88
C GLU A 325 -14.83 -14.04 -17.22
N ASN A 326 -15.56 -12.92 -17.17
CA ASN A 326 -16.06 -12.23 -18.37
C ASN A 326 -15.04 -11.23 -18.94
N GLY A 327 -13.87 -11.09 -18.30
CA GLY A 327 -12.87 -10.10 -18.67
C GLY A 327 -13.15 -8.70 -18.14
N THR A 328 -14.15 -8.52 -17.27
CA THR A 328 -14.40 -7.23 -16.62
C THR A 328 -13.21 -6.89 -15.72
N LEU A 329 -12.60 -5.73 -15.95
CA LEU A 329 -11.43 -5.28 -15.20
C LEU A 329 -11.81 -4.58 -13.89
N ASN A 330 -10.85 -4.45 -12.98
CA ASN A 330 -10.97 -3.71 -11.72
C ASN A 330 -12.11 -4.19 -10.82
N VAL A 331 -12.48 -5.46 -10.91
CA VAL A 331 -13.48 -6.08 -10.01
C VAL A 331 -12.89 -6.29 -8.62
N PRO A 332 -13.72 -6.31 -7.56
CA PRO A 332 -13.25 -6.71 -6.23
C PRO A 332 -12.48 -8.03 -6.24
N VAL A 333 -11.48 -8.17 -5.36
CA VAL A 333 -10.71 -9.43 -5.20
C VAL A 333 -11.58 -10.66 -4.92
N TRP A 334 -12.75 -10.51 -4.27
CA TRP A 334 -13.68 -11.62 -4.04
C TRP A 334 -14.46 -12.04 -5.29
N ARG A 335 -14.48 -11.22 -6.34
CA ARG A 335 -15.01 -11.56 -7.67
C ARG A 335 -13.93 -11.94 -8.67
N ALA A 336 -12.70 -11.50 -8.42
CA ALA A 336 -11.58 -11.69 -9.33
C ALA A 336 -11.21 -13.17 -9.51
N LYS A 337 -10.72 -13.46 -10.71
CA LYS A 337 -10.32 -14.79 -11.18
C LYS A 337 -8.88 -14.82 -11.68
N ARG A 338 -8.34 -13.64 -11.98
CA ARG A 338 -6.92 -13.46 -12.29
C ARG A 338 -6.52 -12.02 -11.97
N ILE A 339 -5.22 -11.79 -11.89
CA ILE A 339 -4.66 -10.47 -12.10
C ILE A 339 -4.46 -10.31 -13.62
N ALA A 340 -4.98 -9.24 -14.20
CA ALA A 340 -4.83 -8.94 -15.61
C ALA A 340 -3.50 -8.27 -15.92
N SER A 341 -3.06 -7.38 -15.04
CA SER A 341 -1.76 -6.74 -15.09
C SER A 341 -1.39 -6.20 -13.71
N ASP A 342 -0.09 -6.04 -13.46
CA ASP A 342 0.43 -5.33 -12.30
C ASP A 342 1.69 -4.59 -12.71
N ASN A 343 1.55 -3.30 -12.98
CA ASN A 343 2.66 -2.42 -13.34
C ASN A 343 3.04 -1.47 -12.20
N ARG A 344 2.63 -1.76 -10.96
CA ARG A 344 3.06 -0.99 -9.79
C ARG A 344 4.58 -1.14 -9.65
N ILE A 345 5.24 -0.02 -9.36
CA ILE A 345 6.70 0.08 -9.39
C ILE A 345 7.25 -0.76 -8.24
N LYS A 346 8.10 -1.75 -8.52
CA LYS A 346 8.70 -2.61 -7.48
C LYS A 346 9.59 -1.79 -6.55
N ALA A 347 9.95 -2.39 -5.41
CA ALA A 347 10.83 -1.76 -4.45
C ALA A 347 12.13 -1.31 -5.12
N LYS A 348 12.50 -0.04 -4.94
CA LYS A 348 13.76 0.54 -5.46
C LYS A 348 13.89 0.61 -6.99
N GLU A 349 12.88 0.20 -7.75
CA GLU A 349 12.90 0.25 -9.21
C GLU A 349 12.44 1.60 -9.77
N ASN A 350 12.75 1.82 -11.04
CA ASN A 350 12.38 2.99 -11.84
C ASN A 350 11.59 2.53 -13.07
N ASP A 351 10.52 3.25 -13.38
CA ASP A 351 9.78 3.10 -14.63
C ASP A 351 9.93 4.38 -15.46
N GLU A 352 10.20 4.23 -16.75
CA GLU A 352 10.34 5.35 -17.69
C GLU A 352 9.28 5.26 -18.79
N SER A 353 8.75 6.43 -19.17
CA SER A 353 7.83 6.60 -20.29
C SER A 353 8.25 7.78 -21.16
N LEU A 354 8.03 7.65 -22.47
CA LEU A 354 8.30 8.65 -23.49
C LEU A 354 6.98 9.24 -23.99
N TYR A 355 6.96 10.56 -24.16
CA TYR A 355 5.84 11.33 -24.70
C TYR A 355 6.34 12.25 -25.81
N ARG A 356 5.52 12.45 -26.83
CA ARG A 356 5.81 13.33 -27.96
C ARG A 356 4.72 14.37 -28.11
N PHE A 357 5.13 15.62 -28.22
CA PHE A 357 4.24 16.76 -28.43
C PHE A 357 4.65 17.53 -29.69
N GLN A 358 3.67 18.09 -30.39
CA GLN A 358 3.90 18.96 -31.54
C GLN A 358 4.37 20.33 -31.05
N LEU A 359 5.53 20.78 -31.50
CA LEU A 359 5.96 22.16 -31.30
C LEU A 359 5.13 23.11 -32.18
N PRO A 360 4.87 24.35 -31.73
CA PRO A 360 4.20 25.35 -32.55
C PRO A 360 4.93 25.58 -33.88
N SER A 361 4.18 25.70 -34.98
CA SER A 361 4.77 25.96 -36.30
C SER A 361 5.58 27.27 -36.31
N GLY A 362 6.85 27.18 -36.69
CA GLY A 362 7.75 28.34 -36.70
C GLY A 362 8.31 28.70 -35.31
N ALA A 363 8.19 27.80 -34.32
CA ALA A 363 9.00 27.90 -33.12
C ALA A 363 10.48 27.90 -33.52
N GLU A 364 11.16 29.03 -33.31
CA GLU A 364 12.61 29.07 -33.34
C GLU A 364 13.15 28.17 -32.20
N GLU A 365 14.39 27.67 -32.31
CA GLU A 365 15.04 26.82 -31.28
C GLU A 365 15.02 27.45 -29.86
N ASP A 366 14.65 28.73 -29.74
CA ASP A 366 14.68 29.53 -28.52
C ASP A 366 13.29 29.82 -27.88
N ILE A 367 12.17 29.27 -28.38
CA ILE A 367 10.86 29.49 -27.71
C ILE A 367 10.74 28.57 -26.48
N PRO A 368 10.56 29.13 -25.27
CA PRO A 368 10.44 28.32 -24.07
C PRO A 368 9.13 27.53 -24.09
N VAL A 369 9.25 26.22 -23.85
CA VAL A 369 8.12 25.31 -23.62
C VAL A 369 8.24 24.74 -22.21
N TYR A 370 7.12 24.61 -21.52
CA TYR A 370 7.07 24.14 -20.14
C TYR A 370 6.47 22.74 -20.08
N VAL A 371 7.25 21.78 -19.61
CA VAL A 371 6.80 20.40 -19.41
C VAL A 371 6.55 20.17 -17.93
N THR A 372 5.32 19.81 -17.58
CA THR A 372 4.94 19.46 -16.20
C THR A 372 4.59 17.99 -16.10
N ALA A 373 5.28 17.29 -15.20
CA ALA A 373 4.95 15.92 -14.80
C ALA A 373 4.40 15.91 -13.38
N THR A 374 3.20 15.38 -13.19
CA THR A 374 2.52 15.29 -11.89
C THR A 374 2.22 13.83 -11.56
N LEU A 375 2.75 13.34 -10.44
CA LEU A 375 2.47 12.00 -9.93
C LEU A 375 1.43 12.08 -8.82
N ILE A 376 0.31 11.41 -9.03
CA ILE A 376 -0.86 11.44 -8.18
C ILE A 376 -1.06 10.07 -7.56
N TYR A 377 -1.32 10.01 -6.26
CA TYR A 377 -1.82 8.81 -5.59
C TYR A 377 -3.33 8.90 -5.42
N ARG A 378 -4.01 7.80 -5.76
CA ARG A 378 -5.45 7.66 -5.59
C ARG A 378 -5.77 6.37 -4.85
N LYS A 379 -6.74 6.46 -3.94
CA LYS A 379 -7.15 5.31 -3.13
C LYS A 379 -7.98 4.31 -3.91
N ASP A 380 -8.88 4.76 -4.76
CA ASP A 380 -9.83 3.88 -5.45
C ASP A 380 -9.81 4.19 -6.95
N PHE A 381 -10.10 3.22 -7.79
CA PHE A 381 -10.36 3.49 -9.20
C PHE A 381 -11.57 4.39 -9.36
N ARG A 382 -11.54 5.27 -10.36
CA ARG A 382 -12.64 6.18 -10.64
C ARG A 382 -13.69 5.51 -11.54
N ASP A 383 -13.21 4.87 -12.60
CA ASP A 383 -14.01 3.97 -13.43
C ASP A 383 -13.60 2.51 -13.21
N GLY A 384 -14.59 1.66 -12.97
CA GLY A 384 -14.36 0.31 -12.45
C GLY A 384 -14.08 0.33 -10.94
N GLY A 385 -14.19 -0.82 -10.30
CA GLY A 385 -14.22 -0.93 -8.84
C GLY A 385 -15.63 -0.93 -8.26
N TYR A 386 -15.71 -1.08 -6.94
CA TYR A 386 -16.95 -1.35 -6.23
C TYR A 386 -17.40 -0.20 -5.32
N THR A 387 -16.57 0.83 -5.20
CA THR A 387 -16.91 2.06 -4.49
C THR A 387 -17.17 3.18 -5.49
N SER A 388 -18.42 3.30 -5.95
CA SER A 388 -18.91 4.52 -6.62
C SER A 388 -19.15 5.70 -5.65
N SER A 389 -18.77 5.54 -4.38
CA SER A 389 -19.01 6.54 -3.34
C SER A 389 -17.82 7.49 -3.18
N GLY A 390 -17.72 8.47 -4.08
CA GLY A 390 -16.85 9.65 -4.00
C GLY A 390 -15.36 9.33 -4.13
N ALA A 391 -14.74 9.87 -5.19
CA ALA A 391 -13.29 9.90 -5.33
C ALA A 391 -12.68 10.30 -3.97
N GLY A 392 -11.87 9.42 -3.38
CA GLY A 392 -10.98 9.90 -2.33
C GLY A 392 -10.12 11.00 -2.95
N GLU A 393 -9.90 12.09 -2.22
CA GLU A 393 -9.07 13.20 -2.71
C GLU A 393 -7.76 12.67 -3.28
N ASP A 394 -7.48 13.04 -4.52
CA ASP A 394 -6.20 12.81 -5.17
C ASP A 394 -5.10 13.48 -4.35
N ILE A 395 -4.01 12.74 -4.14
CA ILE A 395 -2.87 13.26 -3.39
C ILE A 395 -1.71 13.39 -4.36
N ILE A 396 -1.33 14.62 -4.67
CA ILE A 396 -0.11 14.90 -5.42
C ILE A 396 1.08 14.44 -4.58
N MET A 397 1.77 13.41 -5.09
CA MET A 397 2.97 12.85 -4.50
C MET A 397 4.19 13.69 -4.88
N GLN A 398 4.29 14.01 -6.16
CA GLN A 398 5.40 14.76 -6.75
C GLN A 398 4.86 15.57 -7.92
N GLU A 399 5.45 16.73 -8.17
CA GLU A 399 5.20 17.54 -9.33
C GLU A 399 6.53 18.19 -9.73
N LYS A 400 6.83 18.17 -11.02
CA LYS A 400 8.05 18.77 -11.55
C LYS A 400 7.76 19.42 -12.89
N THR A 401 8.07 20.71 -12.97
CA THR A 401 8.06 21.48 -14.21
C THR A 401 9.49 21.74 -14.66
N ILE A 402 9.77 21.55 -15.94
CA ILE A 402 11.01 21.97 -16.59
C ILE A 402 10.70 22.95 -17.72
N GLU A 403 11.61 23.88 -17.96
CA GLU A 403 11.60 24.75 -19.12
C GLU A 403 12.55 24.14 -20.16
N THR A 404 12.03 23.91 -21.36
CA THR A 404 12.74 23.33 -22.49
C THR A 404 13.05 24.49 -23.45
N GLY A 405 14.32 24.73 -23.78
CA GLY A 405 14.74 25.91 -24.58
C GLY A 405 16.10 26.50 -24.25
N ASN A 406 16.82 26.02 -23.23
CA ASN A 406 18.24 26.38 -23.04
C ASN A 406 19.15 25.34 -23.67
N GLY A 407 19.37 25.48 -24.98
CA GLY A 407 20.56 24.96 -25.65
C GLY A 407 21.81 25.60 -25.05
N GLY A 408 22.32 25.02 -23.97
CA GLY A 408 23.55 25.44 -23.32
C GLY A 408 24.32 24.24 -22.81
N LEU A 409 25.31 23.83 -23.59
CA LEU A 409 26.40 22.89 -23.23
C LEU A 409 26.95 23.08 -21.81
#